data_AF-A0A844GHD7-F1
#
_entry.id   AF-A0A844GHD7-F1
#
_cell.length_a   1.000
_cell.length_b   1.000
_cell.length_c   1.000
_cell.angle_alpha   90.00
_cell.angle_beta   90.00
_cell.angle_gamma   90.00
#
_symmetry.space_group_name_H-M   'P 1'
#
loop_
_entity.id
_entity.type
_entity.pdbx_description
1 polymer ?
#
loop_
_entity_poly.entity_id
_entity_poly.type
_entity_poly.pdbx_seq_one_letter_code
_entity_poly.pdbx_strand_id
1 'polypeptide(L)'
;MPASQLYRWEEMQEKPNAAGVKRSCPHSEKFIYPKEVYKWYKSAEAHTIKVSIPKKVWYMIFFFILACVGLYFSLTYIKKATGGPSMSLDPSKHLASAPAGSMMQAPQQQKERQPLTPAQYMQERTPRFPDIPESEPRYDDLARPTTFPRVAMCVSSSTKCKCYTQQGTEVDLPEKKCRDNVARPQFDPYQPQQQDIRQARVDENGQQGQGRTPPPQQITPPSQNPPSMAMTDSANRPHGFAAQDYTKDSQPRKAS
;
A
#
# COMPACT_ATOMS: atom_id res chain seq x y z
N MET A 1 15.64 25.29 -13.78
CA MET A 1 14.18 25.04 -13.96
C MET A 1 14.04 23.93 -14.98
N PRO A 2 13.17 22.93 -14.77
CA PRO A 2 12.94 21.91 -15.78
C PRO A 2 12.49 22.62 -17.06
N ALA A 3 13.10 22.26 -18.18
CA ALA A 3 12.80 22.80 -19.49
C ALA A 3 12.84 21.65 -20.49
N SER A 4 11.96 21.70 -21.48
CA SER A 4 11.88 20.71 -22.55
C SER A 4 12.01 21.39 -23.89
N GLN A 5 12.50 20.65 -24.88
CA GLN A 5 12.39 21.07 -26.27
C GLN A 5 11.00 20.68 -26.79
N LEU A 6 10.21 21.67 -27.19
CA LEU A 6 8.92 21.46 -27.83
C LEU A 6 9.13 21.46 -29.35
N TYR A 7 8.70 20.39 -29.99
CA TYR A 7 8.72 20.27 -31.44
C TYR A 7 7.27 20.27 -31.92
N ARG A 8 6.93 21.16 -32.87
CA ARG A 8 5.61 21.26 -33.48
C ARG A 8 5.72 20.93 -34.97
N TRP A 9 4.84 20.05 -35.43
CA TRP A 9 4.70 19.68 -36.84
C TRP A 9 3.25 19.93 -37.26
N GLU A 10 3.05 20.30 -38.52
CA GLU A 10 1.71 20.49 -39.11
C GLU A 10 1.06 19.14 -39.47
N GLU A 11 1.88 18.12 -39.75
CA GLU A 11 1.44 16.77 -40.09
C GLU A 11 1.78 15.76 -38.99
N MET A 12 0.98 14.69 -38.92
CA MET A 12 1.19 13.59 -37.98
C MET A 12 2.49 12.84 -38.31
N GLN A 13 3.39 12.76 -37.33
CA GLN A 13 4.63 12.00 -37.45
C GLN A 13 4.48 10.64 -36.77
N GLU A 14 4.71 9.55 -37.52
CA GLU A 14 4.62 8.19 -36.98
C GLU A 14 5.64 7.91 -35.86
N LYS A 15 6.83 8.53 -35.95
CA LYS A 15 7.94 8.32 -35.00
C LYS A 15 8.52 9.66 -34.52
N PRO A 16 7.80 10.41 -33.66
CA PRO A 16 8.23 11.75 -33.23
C PRO A 16 9.52 11.74 -32.40
N ASN A 17 9.88 10.59 -31.82
CA ASN A 17 11.10 10.44 -31.02
C ASN A 17 12.36 10.12 -31.82
N ALA A 18 12.23 9.79 -33.12
CA ALA A 18 13.38 9.45 -33.96
C ALA A 18 14.26 10.68 -34.26
N ALA A 19 15.58 10.50 -34.23
CA ALA A 19 16.54 11.59 -34.39
C ALA A 19 16.46 12.30 -35.76
N GLY A 20 16.07 11.58 -36.82
CA GLY A 20 15.85 12.16 -38.15
C GLY A 20 14.66 13.13 -38.16
N VAL A 21 13.52 12.70 -37.60
CA VAL A 21 12.27 13.46 -37.55
C VAL A 21 12.38 14.73 -36.69
N LYS A 22 13.16 14.67 -35.60
CA LYS A 22 13.44 15.85 -34.75
C LYS A 22 14.28 16.91 -35.47
N ARG A 23 15.20 16.50 -36.35
CA ARG A 23 16.06 17.43 -37.12
C ARG A 23 15.31 18.09 -38.27
N SER A 24 14.34 17.40 -38.86
CA SER A 24 13.48 17.93 -39.92
C SER A 24 12.29 18.75 -39.39
N CYS A 25 12.22 19.02 -38.09
CA CYS A 25 11.14 19.80 -37.50
C CYS A 25 11.30 21.30 -37.84
N PRO A 26 10.31 21.92 -38.50
CA PRO A 26 10.38 23.33 -38.87
C PRO A 26 10.20 24.27 -37.66
N HIS A 27 9.52 23.83 -36.60
CA HIS A 27 9.20 24.66 -35.44
C HIS A 27 9.65 24.01 -34.13
N SER A 28 10.80 24.47 -33.62
CA SER A 28 11.42 23.99 -32.38
C SER A 28 11.58 25.15 -31.41
N GLU A 29 10.96 25.05 -30.24
CA GLU A 29 10.98 26.09 -29.21
C GLU A 29 11.32 25.50 -27.84
N LYS A 30 12.00 26.29 -27.01
CA LYS A 30 12.34 25.89 -25.64
C LYS A 30 11.15 26.19 -24.74
N PHE A 31 10.44 25.14 -24.33
CA PHE A 31 9.30 25.27 -23.43
C PHE A 31 9.76 25.23 -21.97
N ILE A 32 9.47 26.31 -21.25
CA ILE A 32 9.70 26.41 -19.82
C ILE A 32 8.38 26.08 -19.13
N TYR A 33 8.40 25.05 -18.28
CA TYR A 33 7.20 24.63 -17.59
C TYR A 33 6.77 25.70 -16.57
N PRO A 34 5.50 26.16 -16.61
CA PRO A 34 5.00 27.12 -15.63
C PRO A 34 4.99 26.48 -14.24
N LYS A 35 5.35 27.24 -13.20
CA LYS A 35 5.47 26.68 -11.84
C LYS A 35 4.11 26.41 -11.19
N GLU A 36 3.09 27.16 -11.59
CA GLU A 36 1.75 27.12 -11.00
C GLU A 36 1.03 25.79 -11.27
N VAL A 37 1.25 25.17 -12.43
CA VAL A 37 0.63 23.87 -12.78
C VAL A 37 1.15 22.71 -11.94
N TYR A 38 2.37 22.79 -11.42
CA TYR A 38 2.92 21.77 -10.51
C TYR A 38 2.20 21.73 -9.16
N LYS A 39 1.48 22.80 -8.79
CA LYS A 39 0.67 22.84 -7.57
C LYS A 39 -0.59 21.96 -7.68
N TRP A 40 -1.19 21.89 -8.87
CA TRP A 40 -2.44 21.16 -9.10
C TRP A 40 -2.24 19.71 -9.54
N TYR A 41 -1.02 19.34 -9.93
CA TYR A 41 -0.70 18.00 -10.38
C TYR A 41 0.39 17.35 -9.49
N LYS A 42 0.01 16.36 -8.71
CA LYS A 42 0.93 15.49 -7.97
C LYS A 42 1.05 14.17 -8.73
N SER A 43 2.03 14.06 -9.63
CA SER A 43 2.28 12.82 -10.36
C SER A 43 2.65 11.67 -9.42
N ALA A 44 2.19 10.48 -9.76
CA ALA A 44 2.60 9.23 -9.15
C ALA A 44 4.11 8.98 -9.34
N GLU A 45 4.92 9.29 -8.33
CA GLU A 45 6.35 8.97 -8.31
C GLU A 45 6.62 7.45 -8.25
N ALA A 46 5.59 6.64 -8.01
CA ALA A 46 5.70 5.19 -7.85
C ALA A 46 6.09 4.42 -9.12
N HIS A 47 5.90 4.99 -10.33
CA HIS A 47 6.08 4.24 -11.59
C HIS A 47 6.87 4.97 -12.67
N THR A 48 7.76 5.90 -12.34
CA THR A 48 8.58 6.56 -13.37
C THR A 48 10.00 6.78 -12.91
N ILE A 49 10.76 5.69 -12.86
CA ILE A 49 12.19 5.70 -13.20
C ILE A 49 12.62 4.26 -13.48
N LYS A 50 12.78 3.91 -14.76
CA LYS A 50 13.67 2.81 -15.13
C LYS A 50 15.09 3.34 -14.94
N VAL A 51 15.64 3.18 -13.75
CA VAL A 51 17.00 3.63 -13.43
C VAL A 51 17.97 2.85 -14.30
N SER A 52 18.41 3.46 -15.40
CA SER A 52 19.49 2.93 -16.22
C SER A 52 20.78 3.54 -15.71
N ILE A 53 21.49 2.80 -14.87
CA ILE A 53 22.80 3.21 -14.41
C ILE A 53 23.76 3.12 -15.62
N PRO A 54 24.42 4.22 -16.02
CA PRO A 54 25.30 4.21 -17.19
C PRO A 54 26.47 3.26 -16.94
N LYS A 55 26.86 2.47 -17.96
CA LYS A 55 27.91 1.43 -17.87
C LYS A 55 29.22 1.91 -17.23
N LYS A 56 29.55 3.20 -17.39
CA LYS A 56 30.73 3.86 -16.78
C LYS A 56 30.76 3.73 -15.24
N VAL A 57 29.61 3.82 -14.58
CA VAL A 57 29.51 3.69 -13.12
C VAL A 57 29.80 2.25 -12.69
N TRP A 58 29.38 1.27 -13.49
CA TRP A 58 29.68 -0.14 -13.23
C TRP A 58 31.19 -0.42 -13.34
N TYR A 59 31.86 0.14 -14.36
CA TYR A 59 33.33 0.07 -14.47
C TYR A 59 34.04 0.75 -13.30
N MET A 60 33.53 1.89 -12.80
CA MET A 60 34.08 2.56 -11.62
C MET A 60 33.99 1.69 -10.36
N ILE A 61 32.83 1.05 -10.12
CA ILE A 61 32.65 0.14 -8.99
C ILE A 61 33.57 -1.09 -9.12
N PHE A 62 33.67 -1.67 -10.32
CA PHE A 62 34.55 -2.81 -10.58
C PHE A 62 36.03 -2.48 -10.31
N PHE A 63 36.52 -1.34 -10.81
CA PHE A 63 37.90 -0.92 -10.59
C PHE A 63 38.19 -0.60 -9.12
N PHE A 64 37.21 -0.02 -8.41
CA PHE A 64 37.33 0.22 -6.97
C PHE A 64 37.47 -1.08 -6.18
N ILE A 65 36.63 -2.08 -6.47
CA ILE A 65 36.74 -3.40 -5.84
C ILE A 65 38.09 -4.06 -6.17
N LEU A 66 38.53 -3.98 -7.43
CA LEU A 66 39.83 -4.53 -7.85
C LEU A 66 40.99 -3.87 -7.09
N ALA A 67 40.95 -2.56 -6.89
CA ALA A 67 41.95 -1.82 -6.13
C ALA A 67 41.96 -2.23 -4.64
N CYS A 68 40.79 -2.40 -4.01
CA CYS A 68 40.69 -2.87 -2.63
C CYS A 68 41.22 -4.30 -2.46
N VAL A 69 40.92 -5.20 -3.40
CA VAL A 69 41.42 -6.58 -3.39
C VAL A 69 42.94 -6.59 -3.61
N GLY A 70 43.44 -5.80 -4.55
CA GLY A 70 44.88 -5.63 -4.77
C GLY A 70 45.61 -5.12 -3.54
N LEU A 71 45.04 -4.14 -2.84
CA LEU A 71 45.57 -3.61 -1.58
C LEU A 71 45.57 -4.67 -0.46
N TYR A 72 44.49 -5.46 -0.35
CA TYR A 72 44.41 -6.55 0.63
C TYR A 72 45.50 -7.60 0.38
N PHE A 73 45.64 -8.05 -0.87
CA PHE A 73 46.67 -9.03 -1.22
C PHE A 73 48.09 -8.48 -1.06
N SER A 74 48.34 -7.21 -1.41
CA SER A 74 49.65 -6.60 -1.20
C SER A 74 50.01 -6.49 0.28
N LEU A 75 49.06 -6.09 1.15
CA LEU A 75 49.28 -6.04 2.60
C LEU A 75 49.51 -7.44 3.20
N THR A 76 48.78 -8.46 2.75
CA THR A 76 49.00 -9.85 3.21
C THR A 76 50.32 -10.43 2.71
N TYR A 77 50.75 -10.09 1.48
CA TYR A 77 52.02 -10.50 0.91
C TYR A 77 53.20 -9.83 1.63
N ILE A 78 53.10 -8.53 1.92
CA ILE A 78 54.09 -7.79 2.71
C ILE A 78 54.14 -8.36 4.14
N LYS A 79 53.00 -8.62 4.80
CA LYS A 79 52.97 -9.28 6.13
C LYS A 79 53.58 -10.69 6.15
N LYS A 80 53.56 -11.41 5.02
CA LYS A 80 54.25 -12.70 4.87
C LYS A 80 55.75 -12.56 4.54
N ALA A 81 56.13 -11.50 3.83
CA ALA A 81 57.52 -11.26 3.41
C ALA A 81 58.36 -10.54 4.49
N THR A 82 57.75 -9.67 5.29
CA THR A 82 58.33 -9.06 6.48
C THR A 82 57.63 -9.67 7.69
N GLY A 83 58.28 -10.61 8.39
CA GLY A 83 57.76 -11.20 9.63
C GLY A 83 57.23 -10.08 10.55
N GLY A 84 55.93 -10.11 10.81
CA GLY A 84 55.19 -8.93 11.28
C GLY A 84 55.65 -8.38 12.63
N PRO A 85 55.47 -7.06 12.89
CA PRO A 85 55.56 -6.53 14.23
C PRO A 85 54.24 -6.75 14.98
N SER A 86 54.37 -7.34 16.16
CA SER A 86 53.39 -7.37 17.23
C SER A 86 53.03 -5.95 17.68
N MET A 87 51.75 -5.60 17.58
CA MET A 87 51.18 -4.51 18.37
C MET A 87 50.02 -5.10 19.17
N SER A 88 50.35 -5.54 20.38
CA SER A 88 49.41 -5.91 21.42
C SER A 88 48.91 -4.63 22.08
N LEU A 89 47.59 -4.43 22.08
CA LEU A 89 46.89 -3.57 23.02
C LEU A 89 45.56 -4.25 23.37
N ASP A 90 45.58 -5.02 24.44
CA ASP A 90 44.40 -5.28 25.28
C ASP A 90 44.69 -4.59 26.62
N PRO A 91 43.75 -3.79 27.14
CA PRO A 91 43.22 -4.20 28.43
C PRO A 91 41.71 -3.99 28.53
N SER A 92 41.01 -5.09 28.70
CA SER A 92 39.80 -5.19 29.50
C SER A 92 39.94 -4.45 30.84
N LYS A 93 39.04 -3.49 31.11
CA LYS A 93 38.46 -3.17 32.42
C LYS A 93 37.49 -2.00 32.25
N HIS A 94 36.20 -2.23 32.48
CA HIS A 94 35.31 -1.38 33.28
C HIS A 94 33.90 -2.00 33.27
N LEU A 95 33.65 -2.91 34.22
CA LEU A 95 32.33 -3.05 34.80
C LEU A 95 32.16 -1.90 35.81
N ALA A 96 31.17 -1.06 35.58
CA ALA A 96 30.51 -0.19 36.56
C ALA A 96 29.14 0.13 35.95
N SER A 97 28.08 -0.64 36.24
CA SER A 97 27.09 -0.31 37.28
C SER A 97 26.96 1.20 37.57
N ALA A 98 25.92 1.81 37.00
CA ALA A 98 25.28 3.02 37.52
C ALA A 98 23.77 2.99 37.20
N PRO A 99 22.90 3.55 38.06
CA PRO A 99 21.51 3.12 38.19
C PRO A 99 20.49 4.05 37.51
N ALA A 100 19.27 3.53 37.42
CA ALA A 100 17.97 4.21 37.52
C ALA A 100 17.70 5.46 36.66
N GLY A 101 16.87 5.29 35.63
CA GLY A 101 16.22 6.38 34.89
C GLY A 101 14.82 5.98 34.41
N SER A 102 13.83 6.24 35.27
CA SER A 102 12.46 6.65 34.93
C SER A 102 11.59 5.73 34.06
N MET A 103 10.87 4.84 34.74
CA MET A 103 9.57 4.31 34.32
C MET A 103 8.58 5.45 34.08
N MET A 104 8.00 5.52 32.87
CA MET A 104 6.80 6.29 32.61
C MET A 104 5.59 5.38 32.85
N GLN A 105 4.81 5.74 33.86
CA GLN A 105 3.65 5.01 34.33
C GLN A 105 2.41 5.46 33.54
N ALA A 106 1.75 4.50 32.87
CA ALA A 106 0.37 4.62 32.43
C ALA A 106 -0.44 3.49 33.11
N PRO A 107 -1.70 3.74 33.52
CA PRO A 107 -2.32 2.98 34.59
C PRO A 107 -3.02 1.70 34.10
N GLN A 108 -2.78 0.61 34.86
CA GLN A 108 -3.69 -0.49 35.23
C GLN A 108 -4.31 -1.29 34.05
N GLN A 109 -3.94 -2.53 33.78
CA GLN A 109 -4.00 -3.69 34.68
C GLN A 109 -2.95 -4.72 34.22
N GLN A 110 -1.86 -4.89 34.95
CA GLN A 110 -0.93 -5.98 34.69
C GLN A 110 -0.78 -6.80 35.97
N LYS A 111 -1.52 -7.90 36.02
CA LYS A 111 -1.16 -9.06 36.83
C LYS A 111 0.33 -9.28 36.61
N GLU A 112 1.14 -9.18 37.66
CA GLU A 112 2.58 -9.38 37.59
C GLU A 112 2.87 -10.63 36.76
N ARG A 113 3.51 -10.46 35.60
CA ARG A 113 3.96 -11.60 34.79
C ARG A 113 5.12 -12.23 35.54
N GLN A 114 4.79 -13.14 36.46
CA GLN A 114 5.79 -14.00 37.10
C GLN A 114 6.55 -14.75 35.99
N PRO A 115 7.87 -14.98 36.14
CA PRO A 115 8.63 -15.75 35.17
C PRO A 115 7.99 -17.15 35.02
N LEU A 116 7.65 -17.53 33.78
CA LEU A 116 7.00 -18.80 33.50
C LEU A 116 7.88 -19.95 34.00
N THR A 117 7.26 -20.93 34.66
CA THR A 117 7.95 -22.18 34.97
C THR A 117 8.30 -22.93 33.68
N PRO A 118 9.35 -23.79 33.67
CA PRO A 118 9.70 -24.57 32.47
C PRO A 118 8.53 -25.38 31.90
N ALA A 119 7.67 -25.92 32.78
CA ALA A 119 6.48 -26.67 32.36
C ALA A 119 5.45 -25.77 31.65
N GLN A 120 5.17 -24.57 32.18
CA GLN A 120 4.27 -23.62 31.54
C GLN A 120 4.83 -23.12 30.21
N TYR A 121 6.15 -22.91 30.12
CA TYR A 121 6.82 -22.51 28.89
C TYR A 121 6.70 -23.56 27.77
N MET A 122 6.78 -24.85 28.13
CA MET A 122 6.57 -25.94 27.17
C MET A 122 5.12 -26.01 26.69
N GLN A 123 4.15 -25.83 27.60
CA GLN A 123 2.73 -25.84 27.26
C GLN A 123 2.35 -24.71 26.31
N GLU A 124 2.88 -23.50 26.51
CA GLU A 124 2.60 -22.33 25.67
C GLU A 124 3.15 -22.47 24.24
N ARG A 125 4.14 -23.36 24.05
CA ARG A 125 4.82 -23.66 22.78
C ARG A 125 4.43 -25.01 22.19
N THR A 126 3.43 -25.68 22.77
CA THR A 126 2.90 -26.92 22.21
C THR A 126 1.74 -26.55 21.28
N PRO A 127 1.82 -26.83 19.97
CA PRO A 127 0.72 -26.58 19.05
C PRO A 127 -0.53 -27.37 19.45
N ARG A 128 -1.73 -26.79 19.30
CA ARG A 128 -3.00 -27.49 19.54
C ARG A 128 -3.29 -28.53 18.47
N PHE A 129 -2.87 -28.26 17.25
CA PHE A 129 -2.95 -29.19 16.12
C PHE A 129 -1.53 -29.49 15.63
N PRO A 130 -1.19 -30.78 15.42
CA PRO A 130 0.18 -31.21 15.13
C PRO A 130 0.74 -30.60 13.83
N ASP A 131 -0.12 -30.33 12.85
CA ASP A 131 0.29 -29.82 11.53
C ASP A 131 0.14 -28.30 11.39
N ILE A 132 -0.19 -27.59 12.47
CA ILE A 132 -0.50 -26.14 12.45
C ILE A 132 0.31 -25.45 13.55
N PRO A 133 1.57 -25.06 13.31
CA PRO A 133 2.43 -24.43 14.32
C PRO A 133 1.87 -23.09 14.83
N GLU A 134 1.09 -22.36 14.02
CA GLU A 134 0.41 -21.14 14.44
C GLU A 134 -0.70 -21.35 15.47
N SER A 135 -1.05 -22.62 15.77
CA SER A 135 -2.04 -22.96 16.79
C SER A 135 -1.49 -22.95 18.23
N GLU A 136 -0.21 -22.64 18.43
CA GLU A 136 0.41 -22.48 19.76
C GLU A 136 -0.31 -21.38 20.59
N PRO A 137 -0.65 -21.63 21.87
CA PRO A 137 -1.33 -20.65 22.73
C PRO A 137 -0.62 -19.30 22.85
N ARG A 138 0.71 -19.27 22.75
CA ARG A 138 1.50 -18.04 22.81
C ARG A 138 1.12 -17.02 21.74
N TYR A 139 0.60 -17.48 20.60
CA TYR A 139 0.20 -16.61 19.50
C TYR A 139 -1.25 -16.16 19.59
N ASP A 140 -2.05 -16.60 20.55
CA ASP A 140 -3.49 -16.29 20.60
C ASP A 140 -3.78 -14.78 20.58
N ASP A 141 -2.97 -14.00 21.29
CA ASP A 141 -3.11 -12.54 21.32
C ASP A 141 -2.74 -11.88 19.99
N LEU A 142 -1.78 -12.46 19.25
CA LEU A 142 -1.31 -11.97 17.95
C LEU A 142 -2.18 -12.47 16.79
N ALA A 143 -2.75 -13.67 16.91
CA ALA A 143 -3.58 -14.34 15.92
C ALA A 143 -5.05 -13.93 16.01
N ARG A 144 -5.42 -13.03 16.93
CA ARG A 144 -6.78 -12.48 17.05
C ARG A 144 -7.20 -11.81 15.73
N PRO A 145 -8.24 -12.30 15.03
CA PRO A 145 -8.66 -11.71 13.77
C PRO A 145 -9.10 -10.25 13.94
N THR A 146 -8.53 -9.35 13.15
CA THR A 146 -8.91 -7.92 13.13
C THR A 146 -10.09 -7.65 12.20
N THR A 147 -10.32 -8.55 11.24
CA THR A 147 -11.43 -8.51 10.29
C THR A 147 -11.90 -9.93 10.00
N PHE A 148 -13.08 -10.06 9.41
CA PHE A 148 -13.66 -11.33 8.98
C PHE A 148 -13.70 -11.43 7.45
N PRO A 149 -13.72 -12.65 6.88
CA PRO A 149 -13.86 -12.85 5.45
C PRO A 149 -15.27 -12.45 5.00
N ARG A 150 -15.36 -11.43 4.16
CA ARG A 150 -16.61 -11.01 3.49
C ARG A 150 -16.44 -11.11 1.97
N VAL A 151 -17.52 -11.08 1.19
CA VAL A 151 -17.42 -11.11 -0.28
C VAL A 151 -16.96 -9.73 -0.77
N ALA A 152 -15.71 -9.63 -1.22
CA ALA A 152 -15.14 -8.38 -1.73
C ALA A 152 -15.35 -8.20 -3.24
N MET A 153 -15.30 -9.31 -3.98
CA MET A 153 -15.43 -9.30 -5.44
C MET A 153 -16.10 -10.57 -5.92
N CYS A 154 -16.79 -10.48 -7.05
CA CYS A 154 -17.28 -11.62 -7.80
C CYS A 154 -17.01 -11.42 -9.28
N VAL A 155 -16.66 -12.50 -9.97
CA VAL A 155 -16.38 -12.51 -11.41
C VAL A 155 -17.23 -13.60 -12.03
N SER A 156 -17.99 -13.23 -13.07
CA SER A 156 -18.82 -14.15 -13.84
C SER A 156 -18.32 -14.21 -15.28
N SER A 157 -18.22 -15.43 -15.81
CA SER A 157 -18.08 -15.72 -17.24
C SER A 157 -19.35 -16.39 -17.77
N SER A 158 -19.34 -16.80 -19.04
CA SER A 158 -20.42 -17.60 -19.63
C SER A 158 -20.59 -18.94 -18.92
N THR A 159 -19.50 -19.56 -18.46
CA THR A 159 -19.50 -20.93 -17.94
C THR A 159 -19.33 -21.05 -16.44
N LYS A 160 -18.81 -20.03 -15.74
CA LYS A 160 -18.51 -20.09 -14.30
C LYS A 160 -18.72 -18.74 -13.62
N CYS A 161 -19.06 -18.76 -12.35
CA CYS A 161 -19.05 -17.57 -11.49
C CYS A 161 -18.34 -17.89 -10.19
N LYS A 162 -17.39 -17.04 -9.78
CA LYS A 162 -16.64 -17.18 -8.52
C LYS A 162 -16.60 -15.87 -7.75
N CYS A 163 -16.64 -15.96 -6.42
CA CYS A 163 -16.49 -14.82 -5.52
C CYS A 163 -15.25 -15.01 -4.64
N TYR A 164 -14.67 -13.89 -4.22
CA TYR A 164 -13.44 -13.86 -3.43
C TYR A 164 -13.55 -12.91 -2.23
N THR A 165 -12.77 -13.22 -1.19
CA THR A 165 -12.61 -12.37 0.00
C THR A 165 -11.69 -11.17 -0.26
N GLN A 166 -11.53 -10.30 0.74
CA GLN A 166 -10.62 -9.13 0.71
C GLN A 166 -9.17 -9.57 0.44
N GLN A 167 -8.83 -10.79 0.85
CA GLN A 167 -7.51 -11.38 0.72
C GLN A 167 -7.38 -12.27 -0.54
N GLY A 168 -8.40 -12.30 -1.40
CA GLY A 168 -8.37 -13.08 -2.64
C GLY A 168 -8.65 -14.57 -2.49
N THR A 169 -9.07 -15.04 -1.32
CA THR A 169 -9.48 -16.44 -1.11
C THR A 169 -10.86 -16.68 -1.73
N GLU A 170 -11.03 -17.80 -2.43
CA GLU A 170 -12.33 -18.19 -2.99
C GLU A 170 -13.36 -18.42 -1.88
N VAL A 171 -14.55 -17.86 -2.05
CA VAL A 171 -15.69 -18.05 -1.14
C VAL A 171 -16.57 -19.15 -1.71
N ASP A 172 -16.89 -20.15 -0.89
CA ASP A 172 -17.83 -21.19 -1.26
C ASP A 172 -19.26 -20.61 -1.30
N LEU A 173 -19.74 -20.33 -2.51
CA LEU A 173 -21.02 -19.67 -2.74
C LEU A 173 -21.73 -20.31 -3.93
N PRO A 174 -23.04 -20.61 -3.85
CA PRO A 174 -23.79 -21.15 -4.98
C PRO A 174 -23.72 -20.25 -6.20
N GLU A 175 -23.63 -20.84 -7.40
CA GLU A 175 -23.42 -20.09 -8.65
C GLU A 175 -24.47 -19.00 -8.88
N LYS A 176 -25.75 -19.29 -8.58
CA LYS A 176 -26.84 -18.31 -8.67
C LYS A 176 -26.55 -17.07 -7.80
N LYS A 177 -26.08 -17.27 -6.57
CA LYS A 177 -25.79 -16.18 -5.64
C LYS A 177 -24.58 -15.37 -6.08
N CYS A 178 -23.56 -16.03 -6.64
CA CYS A 178 -22.45 -15.34 -7.28
C CYS A 178 -22.93 -14.42 -8.42
N ARG A 179 -23.76 -14.95 -9.32
CA ARG A 179 -24.31 -14.16 -10.45
C ARG A 179 -25.22 -13.03 -9.98
N ASP A 180 -26.01 -13.26 -8.93
CA ASP A 180 -26.81 -12.22 -8.27
C ASP A 180 -25.92 -11.11 -7.70
N ASN A 181 -24.78 -11.44 -7.07
CA ASN A 181 -23.83 -10.46 -6.55
C ASN A 181 -23.13 -9.66 -7.66
N VAL A 182 -22.90 -10.26 -8.84
CA VAL A 182 -22.34 -9.57 -10.01
C VAL A 182 -23.37 -8.63 -10.63
N ALA A 183 -24.62 -9.08 -10.78
CA ALA A 183 -25.69 -8.28 -11.38
C ALA A 183 -26.18 -7.15 -10.46
N ARG A 184 -26.18 -7.39 -9.14
CA ARG A 184 -26.70 -6.48 -8.11
C ARG A 184 -25.73 -6.41 -6.94
N PRO A 185 -24.57 -5.75 -7.11
CA PRO A 185 -23.59 -5.61 -6.03
C PRO A 185 -24.23 -4.92 -4.83
N GLN A 186 -24.05 -5.52 -3.66
CA GLN A 186 -24.50 -4.95 -2.39
C GLN A 186 -23.40 -4.07 -1.79
N PHE A 187 -23.81 -3.01 -1.11
CA PHE A 187 -22.90 -2.18 -0.33
C PHE A 187 -22.29 -2.99 0.82
N ASP A 188 -20.98 -2.87 1.01
CA ASP A 188 -20.23 -3.51 2.10
C ASP A 188 -20.00 -2.47 3.22
N PRO A 189 -20.73 -2.52 4.34
CA PRO A 189 -20.64 -1.51 5.40
C PRO A 189 -19.36 -1.61 6.23
N TYR A 190 -18.53 -2.63 5.99
CA TYR A 190 -17.29 -2.87 6.73
C TYR A 190 -16.05 -2.41 5.96
N GLN A 191 -16.21 -1.74 4.81
CA GLN A 191 -15.10 -1.08 4.14
C GLN A 191 -14.80 0.26 4.83
N PRO A 192 -13.52 0.53 5.16
CA PRO A 192 -13.14 1.82 5.71
C PRO A 192 -13.50 2.91 4.71
N GLN A 193 -14.15 3.98 5.17
CA GLN A 193 -14.47 5.08 4.26
C GLN A 193 -13.17 5.75 3.84
N GLN A 194 -13.09 6.16 2.57
CA GLN A 194 -11.88 6.78 2.03
C GLN A 194 -11.51 8.10 2.73
N GLN A 195 -12.44 8.68 3.50
CA GLN A 195 -12.20 9.82 4.38
C GLN A 195 -11.36 9.41 5.61
N ASP A 196 -11.61 8.25 6.22
CA ASP A 196 -10.86 7.72 7.36
C ASP A 196 -9.39 7.46 6.98
N ILE A 197 -9.15 6.93 5.77
CA ILE A 197 -7.79 6.69 5.24
C ILE A 197 -7.05 8.02 4.99
N ARG A 198 -7.76 9.08 4.58
CA ARG A 198 -7.16 10.41 4.39
C ARG A 198 -6.82 11.07 5.72
N GLN A 199 -7.69 10.96 6.72
CA GLN A 199 -7.46 11.54 8.05
C GLN A 199 -6.31 10.82 8.76
N ALA A 200 -6.27 9.48 8.75
CA ALA A 200 -5.15 8.72 9.31
C ALA A 200 -3.80 9.10 8.68
N ARG A 201 -3.74 9.35 7.36
CA ARG A 201 -2.51 9.82 6.69
C ARG A 201 -2.12 11.26 7.00
N VAL A 202 -3.08 12.10 7.36
CA VAL A 202 -2.79 13.48 7.79
C VAL A 202 -2.27 13.47 9.22
N ASP A 203 -2.82 12.64 10.08
CA ASP A 203 -2.39 12.51 11.47
C ASP A 203 -0.98 11.89 11.59
N GLU A 204 -0.67 10.88 10.77
CA GLU A 204 0.67 10.25 10.73
C GLU A 204 1.75 11.23 10.22
N ASN A 205 1.41 12.12 9.28
CA ASN A 205 2.34 13.12 8.75
C ASN A 205 2.35 14.44 9.57
N GLY A 206 1.37 14.64 10.45
CA GLY A 206 1.28 15.77 11.38
C GLY A 206 1.96 15.53 12.73
N GLN A 207 2.19 14.28 13.11
CA GLN A 207 2.77 13.90 14.41
C GLN A 207 4.32 13.90 14.48
N GLN A 208 5.03 14.34 13.43
CA GLN A 208 6.45 14.71 13.58
C GLN A 208 6.66 16.04 14.34
N GLY A 209 5.59 16.69 14.81
CA GLY A 209 5.65 17.85 15.68
C GLY A 209 4.74 17.70 16.91
N GLN A 210 5.35 17.39 18.05
CA GLN A 210 4.82 17.56 19.41
C GLN A 210 3.75 16.56 19.89
N GLY A 211 4.12 15.78 20.90
CA GLY A 211 3.20 14.94 21.66
C GLY A 211 2.06 15.74 22.27
N ARG A 212 0.83 15.40 21.89
CA ARG A 212 -0.38 15.69 22.64
C ARG A 212 -1.26 14.45 22.63
N THR A 213 -1.56 13.95 23.83
CA THR A 213 -2.61 12.96 24.07
C THR A 213 -3.95 13.53 23.59
N PRO A 214 -4.77 12.76 22.84
CA PRO A 214 -6.14 13.17 22.55
C PRO A 214 -6.98 13.14 23.84
N PRO A 215 -7.90 14.11 24.05
CA PRO A 215 -8.82 14.07 25.19
C PRO A 215 -9.82 12.91 25.04
N PRO A 216 -10.27 12.28 26.14
CA PRO A 216 -11.21 11.17 26.09
C PRO A 216 -12.57 11.64 25.55
N GLN A 217 -13.08 10.97 24.52
CA GLN A 217 -14.43 11.19 24.02
C GLN A 217 -15.46 10.63 25.01
N GLN A 218 -16.33 11.49 25.52
CA GLN A 218 -17.52 11.11 26.27
C GLN A 218 -18.54 10.46 25.33
N ILE A 219 -18.93 9.23 25.64
CA ILE A 219 -20.05 8.54 24.99
C ILE A 219 -21.34 9.05 25.65
N THR A 220 -22.10 9.88 24.96
CA THR A 220 -23.51 10.12 25.31
C THR A 220 -24.38 9.00 24.71
N PRO A 221 -25.28 8.36 25.49
CA PRO A 221 -26.16 7.33 24.97
C PRO A 221 -27.23 7.92 24.03
N PRO A 222 -27.69 7.17 23.00
CA PRO A 222 -28.72 7.64 22.08
C PRO A 222 -30.10 7.67 22.77
N SER A 223 -30.77 8.82 22.60
CA SER A 223 -32.15 9.08 23.00
C SER A 223 -33.12 8.08 22.35
N GLN A 224 -33.85 7.34 23.19
CA GLN A 224 -34.97 6.50 22.77
C GLN A 224 -36.21 7.36 22.59
N ASN A 225 -36.62 7.63 21.35
CA ASN A 225 -38.00 7.98 21.03
C ASN A 225 -38.30 7.55 19.58
N PRO A 226 -39.24 6.62 19.34
CA PRO A 226 -39.69 6.30 18.00
C PRO A 226 -40.67 7.38 17.48
N PRO A 227 -40.59 7.82 16.22
CA PRO A 227 -41.63 8.67 15.64
C PRO A 227 -42.90 7.85 15.38
N SER A 228 -44.01 8.29 15.96
CA SER A 228 -45.35 7.74 15.72
C SER A 228 -45.75 7.95 14.25
N MET A 229 -46.18 6.87 13.59
CA MET A 229 -46.88 6.95 12.32
C MET A 229 -48.23 7.64 12.52
N ALA A 230 -48.43 8.79 11.87
CA ALA A 230 -49.75 9.34 11.61
C ALA A 230 -50.05 9.19 10.12
N MET A 231 -51.03 8.33 9.82
CA MET A 231 -51.66 8.22 8.51
C MET A 231 -52.25 9.57 8.12
N THR A 232 -51.98 10.03 6.90
CA THR A 232 -52.93 10.88 6.18
C THR A 232 -53.08 10.35 4.77
N ASP A 233 -54.28 9.84 4.54
CA ASP A 233 -54.91 9.50 3.28
C ASP A 233 -55.11 10.79 2.46
N SER A 234 -54.70 10.80 1.20
CA SER A 234 -55.31 11.69 0.20
C SER A 234 -54.95 11.23 -1.21
N ALA A 235 -55.94 10.60 -1.83
CA ALA A 235 -56.09 10.45 -3.25
C ALA A 235 -55.81 11.75 -4.01
N ASN A 236 -55.00 11.70 -5.07
CA ASN A 236 -55.38 12.26 -6.38
C ASN A 236 -54.43 11.78 -7.49
N ARG A 237 -54.96 10.99 -8.43
CA ARG A 237 -54.43 10.77 -9.78
C ARG A 237 -55.42 11.44 -10.74
N PRO A 238 -54.93 12.05 -11.83
CA PRO A 238 -55.35 11.49 -13.12
C PRO A 238 -54.21 11.34 -14.12
N HIS A 239 -54.52 10.51 -15.12
CA HIS A 239 -53.67 9.99 -16.18
C HIS A 239 -53.33 11.03 -17.25
N GLY A 240 -52.16 10.85 -17.88
CA GLY A 240 -51.78 11.52 -19.13
C GLY A 240 -50.74 10.68 -19.88
N PHE A 241 -51.18 10.07 -20.99
CA PHE A 241 -50.43 9.26 -21.95
C PHE A 241 -49.38 10.09 -22.72
N ALA A 242 -48.20 9.52 -22.98
CA ALA A 242 -47.58 9.43 -24.33
C ALA A 242 -46.19 8.78 -24.23
N ALA A 243 -46.06 7.58 -24.80
CA ALA A 243 -44.80 6.99 -25.19
C ALA A 243 -44.44 7.49 -26.60
N GLN A 244 -43.18 7.87 -26.84
CA GLN A 244 -42.66 8.06 -28.18
C GLN A 244 -41.50 7.08 -28.40
N ASP A 245 -41.80 6.09 -29.25
CA ASP A 245 -40.86 5.18 -29.87
C ASP A 245 -39.83 5.96 -30.73
N TYR A 246 -38.56 5.59 -30.64
CA TYR A 246 -37.52 6.02 -31.58
C TYR A 246 -36.86 4.78 -32.18
N THR A 247 -37.45 4.28 -33.27
CA THR A 247 -36.79 3.37 -34.21
C THR A 247 -36.19 4.20 -35.35
N LYS A 248 -34.88 4.09 -35.57
CA LYS A 248 -34.23 4.61 -36.79
C LYS A 248 -33.28 3.58 -37.37
N ASP A 249 -33.90 2.76 -38.21
CA ASP A 249 -33.53 2.33 -39.55
C ASP A 249 -32.07 2.03 -39.90
N SER A 250 -31.88 0.79 -40.35
CA SER A 250 -30.70 0.16 -40.91
C SER A 250 -30.82 0.07 -42.43
N GLN A 251 -29.81 0.53 -43.18
CA GLN A 251 -29.65 0.13 -44.59
C GLN A 251 -28.27 -0.47 -44.89
N PRO A 252 -28.19 -1.54 -45.72
CA PRO A 252 -26.94 -2.21 -46.08
C PRO A 252 -26.29 -1.61 -47.34
N ARG A 253 -24.95 -1.55 -47.35
CA ARG A 253 -24.16 -1.24 -48.55
C ARG A 253 -23.97 -2.50 -49.41
N LYS A 254 -24.37 -2.40 -50.69
CA LYS A 254 -24.09 -3.37 -51.76
C LYS A 254 -22.62 -3.32 -52.18
N ALA A 255 -22.13 -4.49 -52.56
CA ALA A 255 -20.90 -4.70 -53.30
C ALA A 255 -21.09 -4.34 -54.79
N SER A 256 -20.09 -3.68 -55.36
CA SER A 256 -19.61 -3.90 -56.73
C SER A 256 -18.21 -3.31 -56.88
#